data_AF-A0A383EZ71-F1
#
_entry.id   AF-A0A383EZ71-F1
#
_cell.length_a   1.000
_cell.length_b   1.000
_cell.length_c   1.000
_cell.angle_alpha   90.00
_cell.angle_beta   90.00
_cell.angle_gamma   90.00
#
_symmetry.space_group_name_H-M   'P 1'
#
loop_
_entity.id
_entity.type
_entity.pdbx_description
1 polymer ?
#
loop_
_entity_poly.entity_id
_entity_poly.type
_entity_poly.pdbx_seq_one_letter_code
_entity_poly.pdbx_strand_id
1 'polypeptide(L)'
;LITPTGAALIAEFAEDFGPMRSLTPEKVGFGLGTRDCETRPNVLRAVLGKEIASTGGNDWETDTISVLETNLDDISSEVLGDFVERALNAGALDVVHTPIQMKKNRPGVQLSVLCAESDADKFSEMILRETSAFGVRRTLTERRKLQRETKTVTTPHGEVTVKLGLLNGEVVQVAPEYESCRAIAAQADVPLKAVYDAAVAAAR
;
A
#
# COMPACT_ATOMS: atom_id res chain seq x y z
N LEU A 1 24.47 6.46 1.37
CA LEU A 1 25.95 6.56 1.27
C LEU A 1 26.45 5.22 0.77
N ILE A 2 27.18 5.19 -0.34
CA ILE A 2 27.61 3.96 -1.01
C ILE A 2 28.90 4.21 -1.80
N THR A 3 29.76 3.20 -1.92
CA THR A 3 30.92 3.23 -2.83
C THR A 3 30.52 2.68 -4.20
N PRO A 4 31.19 3.05 -5.31
CA PRO A 4 30.89 2.47 -6.63
C PRO A 4 30.94 0.93 -6.63
N THR A 5 31.93 0.34 -5.96
CA THR A 5 32.03 -1.12 -5.80
C THR A 5 30.88 -1.68 -4.96
N GLY A 6 30.49 -0.97 -3.90
CA GLY A 6 29.33 -1.33 -3.09
C GLY A 6 28.04 -1.33 -3.89
N ALA A 7 27.85 -0.34 -4.77
CA ALA A 7 26.68 -0.27 -5.64
C ALA A 7 26.62 -1.45 -6.62
N ALA A 8 27.77 -1.85 -7.18
CA ALA A 8 27.84 -3.03 -8.05
C ALA A 8 27.49 -4.33 -7.30
N LEU A 9 27.99 -4.50 -6.06
CA LEU A 9 27.65 -5.66 -5.24
C LEU A 9 26.16 -5.72 -4.91
N ILE A 10 25.56 -4.59 -4.52
CA ILE A 10 24.12 -4.54 -4.22
C ILE A 10 23.30 -4.82 -5.49
N ALA A 11 23.70 -4.27 -6.64
CA ALA A 11 23.00 -4.51 -7.90
C ALA A 11 22.97 -6.00 -8.32
N GLU A 12 24.01 -6.77 -7.96
CA GLU A 12 24.11 -8.19 -8.28
C GLU A 12 23.44 -9.09 -7.23
N PHE A 13 23.62 -8.79 -5.94
CA PHE A 13 23.28 -9.70 -4.84
C PHE A 13 22.02 -9.32 -4.04
N ALA A 14 21.44 -8.14 -4.27
CA ALA A 14 20.24 -7.75 -3.54
C ALA A 14 19.01 -8.46 -4.08
N GLU A 15 18.36 -9.24 -3.23
CA GLU A 15 17.08 -9.89 -3.52
C GLU A 15 15.89 -8.95 -3.20
N ASP A 16 16.06 -8.04 -2.24
CA ASP A 16 15.05 -7.07 -1.82
C ASP A 16 15.68 -5.74 -1.38
N PHE A 17 14.91 -4.65 -1.43
CA PHE A 17 15.31 -3.32 -1.01
C PHE A 17 14.27 -2.67 -0.10
N GLY A 18 14.66 -2.40 1.15
CA GLY A 18 13.77 -1.79 2.11
C GLY A 18 14.46 -1.39 3.41
N PRO A 19 13.69 -0.90 4.40
CA PRO A 19 14.20 -0.65 5.74
C PRO A 19 14.68 -1.96 6.38
N MET A 20 15.83 -1.91 7.06
CA MET A 20 16.36 -3.02 7.84
C MET A 20 15.46 -3.28 9.06
N ARG A 21 14.43 -4.12 8.89
CA ARG A 21 13.48 -4.54 9.93
C ARG A 21 13.90 -5.90 10.47
N SER A 22 13.59 -6.17 11.73
CA SER A 22 13.75 -7.50 12.34
C SER A 22 15.17 -8.09 12.24
N LEU A 23 16.22 -7.27 12.21
CA LEU A 23 17.61 -7.72 12.20
C LEU A 23 18.25 -7.46 13.55
N THR A 24 18.82 -8.49 14.19
CA THR A 24 19.77 -8.29 15.28
C THR A 24 21.18 -8.17 14.70
N PRO A 25 21.82 -6.98 14.72
CA PRO A 25 23.15 -6.81 14.17
C PRO A 25 24.17 -7.62 14.97
N GLU A 26 24.92 -8.50 14.29
CA GLU A 26 26.02 -9.25 14.88
C GLU A 26 27.36 -8.56 14.60
N LYS A 27 27.55 -8.06 13.38
CA LYS A 27 28.77 -7.35 12.96
C LYS A 27 28.42 -6.17 12.06
N VAL A 28 29.17 -5.10 12.21
CA VAL A 28 29.08 -3.92 11.34
C VAL A 28 30.44 -3.66 10.72
N GLY A 29 30.49 -3.58 9.40
CA GLY A 29 31.68 -3.26 8.63
C GLY A 29 31.51 -1.97 7.85
N PHE A 30 32.59 -1.21 7.70
CA PHE A 30 32.65 -0.02 6.86
C PHE A 30 33.70 -0.22 5.77
N GLY A 31 33.29 -0.02 4.52
CA GLY A 31 34.18 0.03 3.37
C GLY A 31 34.31 1.46 2.88
N LEU A 32 35.53 1.99 2.86
CA LEU A 32 35.82 3.32 2.33
C LEU A 32 36.28 3.21 0.89
N GLY A 33 35.68 3.99 0.00
CA GLY A 33 36.16 4.11 -1.37
C GLY A 33 37.38 5.02 -1.44
N THR A 34 38.28 4.75 -2.37
CA THR A 34 39.54 5.51 -2.56
C THR A 34 39.34 6.86 -3.24
N ARG A 35 38.19 7.06 -3.89
CA ARG A 35 37.86 8.32 -4.55
C ARG A 35 37.34 9.33 -3.53
N ASP A 36 37.96 10.50 -3.47
CA ASP A 36 37.45 11.60 -2.67
C ASP A 36 36.20 12.21 -3.32
N CYS A 37 35.20 12.51 -2.51
CA CYS A 37 33.91 12.99 -2.96
C CYS A 37 33.53 14.22 -2.14
N GLU A 38 33.62 15.40 -2.73
CA GLU A 38 33.42 16.68 -2.02
C GLU A 38 32.01 16.85 -1.44
N THR A 39 30.99 16.28 -2.09
CA THR A 39 29.59 16.48 -1.71
C THR A 39 29.00 15.37 -0.85
N ARG A 40 29.70 14.23 -0.70
CA ARG A 40 29.17 13.07 0.03
C ARG A 40 30.26 12.11 0.50
N PRO A 41 30.13 11.53 1.70
CA PRO A 41 31.02 10.45 2.14
C PRO A 41 31.01 9.25 1.19
N ASN A 42 32.20 8.86 0.71
CA ASN A 42 32.40 7.65 -0.09
C ASN A 42 32.57 6.42 0.82
N VAL A 43 31.50 6.07 1.53
CA VAL A 43 31.47 4.96 2.50
C VAL A 43 30.29 4.04 2.23
N LEU A 44 30.55 2.73 2.30
CA LEU A 44 29.54 1.68 2.36
C LEU A 44 29.54 1.12 3.78
N ARG A 45 28.36 0.95 4.36
CA ARG A 45 28.19 0.20 5.60
C ARG A 45 27.50 -1.12 5.29
N ALA A 46 28.12 -2.22 5.70
CA ALA A 46 27.50 -3.54 5.68
C ALA A 46 27.16 -3.96 7.11
N VAL A 47 25.98 -4.52 7.30
CA VAL A 47 25.55 -5.07 8.59
C VAL A 47 25.27 -6.55 8.36
N LEU A 48 25.99 -7.40 9.06
CA LEU A 48 25.70 -8.82 9.16
C LEU A 48 24.90 -9.01 10.45
N GLY A 49 23.75 -9.66 10.35
CA GLY A 49 22.91 -9.94 11.50
C GLY A 49 22.07 -11.18 11.28
N LYS A 50 21.49 -11.67 12.37
CA LYS A 50 20.46 -12.69 12.31
C LYS A 50 19.13 -12.03 12.09
N GLU A 51 18.38 -12.60 11.16
CA GLU A 51 16.96 -12.35 11.07
C GLU A 51 16.31 -12.82 12.38
N ILE A 52 15.62 -11.92 13.03
CA ILE A 52 14.71 -12.25 14.11
C ILE A 52 13.50 -12.86 13.40
N ALA A 53 13.51 -14.19 13.26
CA ALA A 53 12.26 -14.92 13.12
C ALA A 53 11.37 -14.42 14.26
N SER A 54 10.21 -13.85 13.93
CA SER A 54 9.29 -13.27 14.90
C SER A 54 8.79 -14.36 15.85
N THR A 55 9.58 -14.69 16.86
CA THR A 55 9.26 -15.67 17.89
C THR A 55 8.21 -15.05 18.80
N GLY A 56 6.93 -15.21 18.43
CA GLY A 56 5.76 -14.84 19.24
C GLY A 56 4.78 -13.84 18.61
N GLY A 57 4.94 -13.47 17.33
CA GLY A 57 4.00 -12.59 16.61
C GLY A 57 3.21 -13.35 15.55
N ASN A 58 2.03 -12.85 15.19
CA ASN A 58 1.30 -13.35 14.02
C ASN A 58 2.10 -13.07 12.73
N ASP A 59 1.90 -13.88 11.69
CA ASP A 59 2.59 -13.81 10.38
C ASP A 59 2.13 -12.66 9.44
N TRP A 60 1.51 -11.61 9.98
CA TRP A 60 1.02 -10.49 9.18
C TRP A 60 2.16 -9.78 8.43
N GLU A 61 1.86 -9.29 7.23
CA GLU A 61 2.73 -8.35 6.54
C GLU A 61 2.63 -6.98 7.21
N THR A 62 3.76 -6.29 7.37
CA THR A 62 3.80 -4.95 7.97
C THR A 62 4.50 -3.97 7.05
N ASP A 63 3.82 -2.88 6.68
CA ASP A 63 4.39 -1.76 5.94
C ASP A 63 4.12 -0.42 6.65
N THR A 64 4.74 0.65 6.15
CA THR A 64 4.48 2.02 6.59
C THR A 64 3.93 2.78 5.41
N ILE A 65 2.80 3.46 5.62
CA ILE A 65 2.12 4.26 4.60
C ILE A 65 2.04 5.71 5.06
N SER A 66 1.85 6.62 4.09
CA SER A 66 1.50 8.01 4.38
C SER A 66 -0.01 8.19 4.26
N VAL A 67 -0.60 8.81 5.28
CA VAL A 67 -1.96 9.35 5.25
C VAL A 67 -1.85 10.85 5.02
N LEU A 68 -2.34 11.30 3.86
CA LEU A 68 -2.34 12.70 3.47
C LEU A 68 -3.75 13.25 3.63
N GLU A 69 -3.91 14.34 4.38
CA GLU A 69 -5.21 14.89 4.71
C GLU A 69 -5.30 16.40 4.48
N THR A 70 -6.43 16.83 3.92
CA THR A 70 -6.76 18.25 3.79
C THR A 70 -8.28 18.48 3.90
N ASN A 71 -8.68 19.68 4.27
CA ASN A 71 -10.08 20.05 4.48
C ASN A 71 -10.47 21.07 3.41
N LEU A 72 -11.55 20.80 2.68
CA LEU A 72 -11.98 21.56 1.51
C LEU A 72 -13.44 22.01 1.69
N ASP A 73 -13.71 23.30 1.73
CA ASP A 73 -15.06 23.89 1.81
C ASP A 73 -15.45 24.72 0.57
N ASP A 74 -14.56 24.84 -0.40
CA ASP A 74 -14.69 25.67 -1.60
C ASP A 74 -14.41 24.92 -2.91
N ILE A 75 -14.45 23.58 -2.89
CA ILE A 75 -14.28 22.71 -4.05
C ILE A 75 -15.63 22.20 -4.58
N SER A 76 -15.76 22.01 -5.89
CA SER A 76 -16.93 21.34 -6.47
C SER A 76 -16.82 19.82 -6.34
N SER A 77 -17.97 19.13 -6.26
CA SER A 77 -18.02 17.67 -6.22
C SER A 77 -17.49 17.01 -7.48
N GLU A 78 -17.60 17.67 -8.64
CA GLU A 78 -17.10 17.17 -9.92
C GLU A 78 -15.57 17.15 -9.96
N VAL A 79 -14.94 18.24 -9.53
CA VAL A 79 -13.46 18.32 -9.44
C VAL A 79 -12.94 17.31 -8.42
N LEU A 80 -13.63 17.20 -7.27
CA LEU A 80 -13.26 16.22 -6.25
C LEU A 80 -13.40 14.78 -6.77
N GLY A 81 -14.46 14.48 -7.53
CA GLY A 81 -14.67 13.17 -8.16
C GLY A 81 -13.58 12.82 -9.18
N ASP A 82 -13.22 13.77 -10.05
CA ASP A 82 -12.11 13.59 -11.00
C ASP A 82 -10.78 13.33 -10.28
N PHE A 83 -10.50 14.09 -9.22
CA PHE A 83 -9.29 13.90 -8.42
C PHE A 83 -9.19 12.47 -7.85
N VAL A 84 -10.29 11.90 -7.34
CA VAL A 84 -10.29 10.53 -6.79
C VAL A 84 -9.86 9.51 -7.83
N GLU A 85 -10.52 9.54 -9.00
CA GLU A 85 -10.23 8.61 -10.09
C GLU A 85 -8.77 8.76 -10.54
N ARG A 86 -8.29 10.00 -10.68
CA ARG A 86 -6.91 10.26 -11.10
C ARG A 86 -5.91 9.81 -10.05
N ALA A 87 -6.17 10.03 -8.77
CA ALA A 87 -5.28 9.62 -7.69
C ALA A 87 -5.19 8.09 -7.57
N LEU A 88 -6.32 7.38 -7.68
CA LEU A 88 -6.36 5.91 -7.71
C LEU A 88 -5.60 5.37 -8.92
N ASN A 89 -5.84 5.91 -10.12
CA ASN A 89 -5.11 5.54 -11.33
C ASN A 89 -3.60 5.85 -11.25
N ALA A 90 -3.22 6.87 -10.49
CA ALA A 90 -1.82 7.22 -10.25
C ALA A 90 -1.14 6.35 -9.19
N GLY A 91 -1.85 5.38 -8.60
CA GLY A 91 -1.31 4.40 -7.65
C GLY A 91 -1.55 4.73 -6.17
N ALA A 92 -2.53 5.58 -5.85
CA ALA A 92 -2.95 5.75 -4.46
C ALA A 92 -3.47 4.41 -3.91
N LEU A 93 -3.16 4.10 -2.66
CA LEU A 93 -3.62 2.87 -2.00
C LEU A 93 -5.10 2.94 -1.68
N ASP A 94 -5.58 4.13 -1.32
CA ASP A 94 -7.00 4.42 -1.09
C ASP A 94 -7.24 5.94 -1.11
N VAL A 95 -8.47 6.36 -1.41
CA VAL A 95 -8.90 7.77 -1.39
C VAL A 95 -10.31 7.85 -0.81
N VAL A 96 -10.46 8.61 0.28
CA VAL A 96 -11.71 8.69 1.03
C VAL A 96 -12.14 10.13 1.26
N HIS A 97 -13.44 10.36 1.23
CA HIS A 97 -14.08 11.62 1.59
C HIS A 97 -14.90 11.47 2.86
N THR A 98 -14.64 12.34 3.83
CA THR A 98 -15.47 12.44 5.04
C THR A 98 -16.18 13.79 5.05
N PRO A 99 -17.53 13.84 5.10
CA PRO A 99 -18.23 15.12 5.23
C PRO A 99 -17.93 15.73 6.60
N ILE A 100 -17.57 17.00 6.62
CA ILE A 100 -17.22 17.74 7.84
C ILE A 100 -17.92 19.10 7.87
N GLN A 101 -18.06 19.65 9.08
CA GLN A 101 -18.52 21.01 9.29
C GLN A 101 -17.33 21.91 9.59
N MET A 102 -17.18 23.00 8.84
CA MET A 102 -16.07 23.95 8.97
C MET A 102 -16.53 25.30 9.52
N LYS A 103 -15.55 26.16 9.86
CA LYS A 103 -15.78 27.52 10.41
C LYS A 103 -16.74 28.32 9.52
N LYS A 104 -17.40 29.33 10.10
CA LYS A 104 -18.43 30.14 9.41
C LYS A 104 -19.60 29.31 8.88
N ASN A 105 -19.88 28.18 9.54
CA ASN A 105 -20.96 27.26 9.21
C ASN A 105 -20.90 26.73 7.75
N ARG A 106 -19.70 26.52 7.23
CA ARG A 106 -19.49 25.99 5.87
C ARG A 106 -19.44 24.46 5.88
N PRO A 107 -20.29 23.76 5.12
CA PRO A 107 -20.10 22.33 4.89
C PRO A 107 -18.84 22.13 4.04
N GLY A 108 -18.06 21.10 4.35
CA GLY A 108 -16.85 20.76 3.61
C GLY A 108 -16.58 19.27 3.62
N VAL A 109 -15.46 18.89 3.03
CA VAL A 109 -14.99 17.51 2.95
C VAL A 109 -13.56 17.43 3.48
N GLN A 110 -13.30 16.46 4.34
CA GLN A 110 -11.94 16.01 4.61
C GLN A 110 -11.58 14.96 3.56
N LEU A 111 -10.62 15.32 2.71
CA LEU A 111 -10.02 14.41 1.74
C LEU A 111 -8.86 13.69 2.42
N SER A 112 -8.88 12.36 2.40
CA SER A 112 -7.81 11.50 2.91
C SER A 112 -7.27 10.62 1.79
N VAL A 113 -5.99 10.76 1.46
CA VAL A 113 -5.29 9.94 0.45
C VAL A 113 -4.26 9.06 1.16
N LEU A 114 -4.38 7.75 1.01
CA LEU A 114 -3.42 6.78 1.52
C LEU A 114 -2.47 6.40 0.39
N CYS A 115 -1.15 6.46 0.63
CA CYS A 115 -0.14 6.13 -0.37
C CYS A 115 1.10 5.49 0.25
N ALA A 116 1.93 4.88 -0.59
CA ALA A 116 3.25 4.43 -0.16
C ALA A 116 4.06 5.63 0.38
N GLU A 117 4.93 5.40 1.36
CA GLU A 117 5.72 6.48 1.97
C GLU A 117 6.53 7.28 0.94
N SER A 118 7.08 6.58 -0.06
CA SER A 118 7.86 7.16 -1.17
C SER A 118 7.06 8.07 -2.09
N ASP A 119 5.74 7.90 -2.17
CA ASP A 119 4.86 8.67 -3.05
C ASP A 119 4.20 9.86 -2.35
N ALA A 120 4.52 10.10 -1.06
CA ALA A 120 3.86 11.13 -0.27
C ALA A 120 3.97 12.53 -0.89
N ASP A 121 5.15 12.89 -1.41
CA ASP A 121 5.36 14.21 -2.02
C ASP A 121 4.63 14.33 -3.37
N LYS A 122 4.64 13.25 -4.17
CA LYS A 122 3.89 13.16 -5.44
C LYS A 122 2.41 13.41 -5.21
N PHE A 123 1.79 12.74 -4.25
CA PHE A 123 0.36 12.91 -3.96
C PHE A 123 0.06 14.23 -3.25
N SER A 124 0.98 14.74 -2.42
CA SER A 124 0.83 16.08 -1.83
C SER A 124 0.81 17.17 -2.91
N GLU A 125 1.70 17.08 -3.90
CA GLU A 125 1.71 17.99 -5.06
C GLU A 125 0.42 17.87 -5.88
N MET A 126 -0.05 16.64 -6.13
CA MET A 126 -1.30 16.40 -6.86
C MET A 126 -2.50 17.05 -6.14
N ILE A 127 -2.63 16.86 -4.83
CA ILE A 127 -3.68 17.51 -4.03
C ILE A 127 -3.61 19.03 -4.17
N LEU A 128 -2.42 19.63 -4.02
CA LEU A 128 -2.25 21.09 -4.06
C LEU A 128 -2.49 21.70 -5.45
N ARG A 129 -2.32 20.93 -6.52
CA ARG A 129 -2.51 21.41 -7.91
C ARG A 129 -3.94 21.22 -8.42
N GLU A 130 -4.60 20.16 -7.98
CA GLU A 130 -5.85 19.69 -8.58
C GLU A 130 -7.07 19.95 -7.69
N THR A 131 -6.85 20.38 -6.45
CA THR A 131 -7.91 20.77 -5.51
C THR A 131 -7.76 22.23 -5.09
N SER A 132 -8.69 22.74 -4.28
CA SER A 132 -8.59 24.07 -3.66
C SER A 132 -7.69 24.11 -2.42
N ALA A 133 -6.97 23.03 -2.11
CA ALA A 133 -6.12 22.94 -0.93
C ALA A 133 -4.97 23.96 -0.96
N PHE A 134 -4.78 24.68 0.14
CA PHE A 134 -3.57 25.48 0.39
C PHE A 134 -2.47 24.73 1.14
N GLY A 135 -2.78 23.54 1.63
CA GLY A 135 -1.86 22.74 2.43
C GLY A 135 -2.37 21.32 2.60
N VAL A 136 -1.44 20.42 2.90
CA VAL A 136 -1.71 19.00 3.16
C VAL A 136 -1.00 18.62 4.46
N ARG A 137 -1.69 17.89 5.34
CA ARG A 137 -1.11 17.27 6.52
C ARG A 137 -0.68 15.87 6.16
N ARG A 138 0.49 15.44 6.64
CA ARG A 138 1.00 14.09 6.44
C ARG A 138 1.20 13.41 7.79
N THR A 139 0.70 12.20 7.91
CA THR A 139 0.97 11.30 9.04
C THR A 139 1.53 9.98 8.50
N LEU A 140 2.63 9.51 9.08
CA LEU A 140 3.14 8.17 8.83
C LEU A 140 2.40 7.18 9.73
N THR A 141 1.96 6.06 9.16
CA THR A 141 1.19 5.05 9.88
C THR A 141 1.68 3.65 9.55
N GLU A 142 1.89 2.84 10.59
CA GLU A 142 2.12 1.40 10.44
C GLU A 142 0.81 0.73 10.02
N ARG A 143 0.89 -0.13 9.01
CA ARG A 143 -0.24 -0.93 8.56
C ARG A 143 0.12 -2.41 8.60
N ARG A 144 -0.77 -3.20 9.19
CA ARG A 144 -0.70 -4.67 9.23
C ARG A 144 -1.70 -5.24 8.23
N LYS A 145 -1.26 -6.20 7.43
CA LYS A 145 -2.06 -6.84 6.38
C LYS A 145 -1.98 -8.35 6.57
N LEU A 146 -3.09 -9.04 6.33
CA LEU A 146 -3.07 -10.49 6.13
C LEU A 146 -2.19 -10.82 4.93
N GLN A 147 -1.52 -11.98 4.98
CA GLN A 147 -0.94 -12.55 3.77
C GLN A 147 -2.07 -12.86 2.81
N ARG A 148 -1.86 -12.57 1.52
CA ARG A 148 -2.91 -12.70 0.51
C ARG A 148 -2.52 -13.76 -0.51
N GLU A 149 -3.40 -14.72 -0.72
CA GLU A 149 -3.32 -15.67 -1.83
C GLU A 149 -4.50 -15.43 -2.77
N THR A 150 -4.24 -15.43 -4.06
CA THR A 150 -5.30 -15.37 -5.08
C THR A 150 -5.51 -16.76 -5.62
N LYS A 151 -6.74 -17.26 -5.53
CA LYS A 151 -7.10 -18.60 -5.98
C LYS A 151 -8.32 -18.53 -6.88
N THR A 152 -8.36 -19.35 -7.92
CA THR A 152 -9.56 -19.54 -8.74
C THR A 152 -10.34 -20.73 -8.19
N VAL A 153 -11.65 -20.55 -7.96
CA VAL A 153 -12.55 -21.60 -7.48
C VAL A 153 -13.65 -21.86 -8.49
N THR A 154 -13.98 -23.14 -8.67
CA THR A 154 -15.09 -23.55 -9.54
C THR A 154 -16.38 -23.48 -8.76
N THR A 155 -17.32 -22.64 -9.22
CA THR A 155 -18.68 -22.55 -8.67
C THR A 155 -19.69 -23.16 -9.65
N PRO A 156 -20.94 -23.44 -9.22
CA PRO A 156 -22.00 -23.83 -10.14
C PRO A 156 -22.30 -22.84 -11.27
N HIS A 157 -21.85 -21.58 -11.12
CA HIS A 157 -22.08 -20.50 -12.08
C HIS A 157 -20.88 -20.24 -13.00
N GLY A 158 -19.72 -20.82 -12.69
CA GLY A 158 -18.46 -20.58 -13.41
C GLY A 158 -17.26 -20.46 -12.49
N GLU A 159 -16.10 -20.20 -13.06
CA GLU A 159 -14.87 -19.97 -12.31
C GLU A 159 -14.82 -18.55 -11.77
N VAL A 160 -14.56 -18.42 -10.47
CA VAL A 160 -14.51 -17.13 -9.77
C VAL A 160 -13.15 -16.99 -9.09
N THR A 161 -12.54 -15.83 -9.25
CA THR A 161 -11.32 -15.49 -8.51
C THR A 161 -11.68 -15.06 -7.09
N VAL A 162 -11.02 -15.66 -6.09
CA VAL A 162 -11.17 -15.32 -4.67
C VAL A 162 -9.83 -14.89 -4.10
N LYS A 163 -9.86 -13.87 -3.23
CA LYS A 163 -8.73 -13.44 -2.40
C LYS A 163 -8.85 -14.10 -1.04
N LEU A 164 -7.89 -14.94 -0.71
CA LEU A 164 -7.76 -15.57 0.61
C LEU A 164 -6.87 -14.68 1.48
N GLY A 165 -7.33 -14.36 2.68
CA GLY A 165 -6.55 -13.72 3.72
C GLY A 165 -6.10 -14.77 4.72
N LEU A 166 -4.79 -14.98 4.82
CA LEU A 166 -4.18 -15.94 5.74
C LEU A 166 -3.64 -15.24 6.99
N LEU A 167 -3.82 -15.89 8.13
CA LEU A 167 -3.24 -15.53 9.42
C LEU A 167 -2.71 -16.80 10.08
N ASN A 168 -1.41 -16.83 10.36
CA ASN A 168 -0.65 -17.97 10.87
C ASN A 168 -0.84 -19.24 10.03
N GLY A 169 -0.87 -19.07 8.71
CA GLY A 169 -1.15 -20.15 7.75
C GLY A 169 -2.61 -20.62 7.68
N GLU A 170 -3.51 -20.06 8.48
CA GLU A 170 -4.94 -20.38 8.44
C GLU A 170 -5.72 -19.36 7.62
N VAL A 171 -6.65 -19.82 6.78
CA VAL A 171 -7.56 -18.93 6.03
C VAL A 171 -8.58 -18.33 6.99
N VAL A 172 -8.42 -17.05 7.31
CA VAL A 172 -9.35 -16.31 8.18
C VAL A 172 -10.37 -15.49 7.40
N GLN A 173 -10.07 -15.18 6.13
CA GLN A 173 -10.97 -14.40 5.28
C GLN A 173 -10.97 -14.91 3.84
N VAL A 174 -12.15 -14.94 3.24
CA VAL A 174 -12.36 -15.22 1.82
C VAL A 174 -13.16 -14.06 1.24
N ALA A 175 -12.59 -13.39 0.24
CA ALA A 175 -13.24 -12.28 -0.45
C ALA A 175 -13.29 -12.59 -1.95
N PRO A 176 -14.47 -12.93 -2.51
CA PRO A 176 -14.65 -13.04 -3.95
C PRO A 176 -14.35 -11.72 -4.66
N GLU A 177 -13.67 -11.79 -5.79
CA GLU A 177 -13.33 -10.61 -6.59
C GLU A 177 -14.56 -10.09 -7.31
N TYR A 178 -14.91 -8.82 -7.06
CA TYR A 178 -16.15 -8.21 -7.52
C TYR A 178 -16.33 -8.29 -9.04
N GLU A 179 -15.32 -7.89 -9.83
CA GLU A 179 -15.43 -7.89 -11.29
C GLU A 179 -15.58 -9.31 -11.86
N SER A 180 -14.89 -10.29 -11.27
CA SER A 180 -15.05 -11.72 -11.63
C SER A 180 -16.48 -12.18 -11.32
N CYS A 181 -16.98 -11.92 -10.12
CA CYS A 181 -18.33 -12.29 -9.72
C CYS A 181 -19.40 -11.59 -10.57
N ARG A 182 -19.18 -10.32 -10.93
CA ARG A 182 -20.09 -9.52 -11.76
C ARG A 182 -20.16 -10.05 -13.19
N ALA A 183 -19.02 -10.40 -13.78
CA ALA A 183 -18.97 -10.99 -15.11
C ALA A 183 -19.72 -12.35 -15.15
N ILE A 184 -19.47 -13.22 -14.16
CA ILE A 184 -20.14 -14.52 -14.05
C ILE A 184 -21.64 -14.36 -13.79
N ALA A 185 -22.02 -13.45 -12.89
CA ALA A 185 -23.43 -13.18 -12.60
C ALA A 185 -24.19 -12.73 -13.84
N ALA A 186 -23.60 -11.85 -14.66
CA ALA A 186 -24.18 -11.40 -15.91
C ALA A 186 -24.25 -12.51 -16.98
N GLN A 187 -23.23 -13.37 -17.05
CA GLN A 187 -23.19 -14.47 -18.03
C GLN A 187 -24.17 -15.59 -17.69
N ALA A 188 -24.32 -15.91 -16.40
CA ALA A 188 -25.20 -16.98 -15.91
C ALA A 188 -26.63 -16.50 -15.60
N ASP A 189 -26.91 -15.21 -15.75
CA ASP A 189 -28.19 -14.57 -15.43
C ASP A 189 -28.67 -14.87 -13.99
N VAL A 190 -27.75 -14.73 -13.03
CA VAL A 190 -28.01 -14.96 -11.60
C VAL A 190 -27.66 -13.74 -10.76
N PRO A 191 -28.28 -13.57 -9.58
CA PRO A 191 -27.91 -12.48 -8.67
C PRO A 191 -26.43 -12.56 -8.26
N LEU A 192 -25.74 -11.41 -8.25
CA LEU A 192 -24.35 -11.31 -7.80
C LEU A 192 -24.13 -11.98 -6.42
N LYS A 193 -25.09 -11.81 -5.51
CA LYS A 193 -25.04 -12.42 -4.18
C LYS A 193 -24.93 -13.95 -4.23
N ALA A 194 -25.64 -14.60 -5.15
CA ALA A 194 -25.57 -16.06 -5.30
C ALA A 194 -24.18 -16.52 -5.74
N VAL A 195 -23.54 -15.77 -6.65
CA VAL A 195 -22.16 -16.04 -7.09
C VAL A 195 -21.17 -15.83 -5.94
N TYR A 196 -21.34 -14.77 -5.14
CA TYR A 196 -20.54 -14.53 -3.94
C TYR A 196 -20.64 -15.67 -2.94
N ASP A 197 -21.87 -16.07 -2.59
CA ASP A 197 -22.12 -17.14 -1.61
C ASP A 197 -21.53 -18.48 -2.09
N ALA A 198 -21.69 -18.79 -3.39
CA ALA A 198 -21.11 -19.99 -4.00
C ALA A 198 -19.57 -19.96 -4.02
N ALA A 199 -18.96 -18.81 -4.34
CA ALA A 199 -17.51 -18.65 -4.34
C ALA A 199 -16.90 -18.79 -2.94
N VAL A 200 -17.55 -18.22 -1.92
CA VAL A 200 -17.12 -18.39 -0.52
C VAL A 200 -17.24 -19.85 -0.08
N ALA A 201 -18.32 -20.54 -0.45
CA ALA A 201 -18.51 -21.95 -0.12
C ALA A 201 -17.48 -22.86 -0.81
N ALA A 202 -17.10 -22.58 -2.06
CA ALA A 202 -16.12 -23.37 -2.82
C ALA A 202 -14.65 -23.11 -2.39
N ALA A 203 -14.39 -22.02 -1.69
CA ALA A 203 -13.05 -21.62 -1.25
C ALA A 203 -12.69 -22.10 0.17
N ARG A 204 -13.68 -22.53 0.95
CA ARG A 204 -13.52 -23.13 2.28
C ARG A 204 -13.31 -24.64 2.17
#